data_AF-A0A1A8GJ22-F1
#
_entry.id   AF-A0A1A8GJ22-F1
#
_cell.length_a   1.000
_cell.length_b   1.000
_cell.length_c   1.000
_cell.angle_alpha   90.00
_cell.angle_beta   90.00
_cell.angle_gamma   90.00
#
_symmetry.space_group_name_H-M   'P 1'
#
loop_
_entity.id
_entity.type
_entity.pdbx_description
1 polymer ?
#
loop_
_entity_poly.entity_id
_entity_poly.type
_entity_poly.pdbx_seq_one_letter_code
_entity_poly.pdbx_strand_id
1 'polypeptide(L)'
;FHCIVRQAVLCVKLSGHFKTVMDNVMATINFIRATSSLQHRLFRQLLSDVSAEHNDLLQHNDVRWLSKGNSLERFWELRVE
;
A
#
# COMPACT_ATOMS: atom_id res chain seq x y z
N PHE A 1 16.18 18.07 11.38
CA PHE A 1 14.86 18.75 11.41
C PHE A 1 14.46 19.40 10.09
N HIS A 2 15.34 20.19 9.43
CA HIS A 2 15.03 20.86 8.16
C HIS A 2 14.59 19.91 7.01
N CYS A 3 15.20 18.73 6.91
CA CYS A 3 14.85 17.73 5.89
C CYS A 3 13.44 17.16 6.07
N ILE A 4 13.02 16.97 7.33
CA ILE A 4 11.70 16.40 7.69
C ILE A 4 10.59 17.41 7.39
N VAL A 5 10.80 18.69 7.70
CA VAL A 5 9.84 19.77 7.38
C VAL A 5 9.72 19.96 5.87
N ARG A 6 10.83 19.91 5.13
CA ARG A 6 10.83 20.02 3.66
C ARG A 6 10.10 18.85 2.98
N GLN A 7 10.28 17.63 3.48
CA GLN A 7 9.54 16.45 3.02
C GLN A 7 8.04 16.57 3.35
N ALA A 8 7.68 17.05 4.54
CA ALA A 8 6.28 17.28 4.91
C ALA A 8 5.60 18.31 3.98
N VAL A 9 6.28 19.42 3.68
CA VAL A 9 5.78 20.47 2.76
C VAL A 9 5.65 19.96 1.32
N LEU A 10 6.61 19.15 0.85
CA LEU A 10 6.53 18.54 -0.49
C LEU A 10 5.38 17.53 -0.57
N CYS A 11 5.19 16.73 0.49
CA CYS A 11 4.10 15.75 0.62
C CYS A 11 2.72 16.42 0.64
N VAL A 12 2.59 17.60 1.27
CA VAL A 12 1.36 18.42 1.26
C VAL A 12 1.07 18.97 -0.14
N LYS A 13 2.09 19.37 -0.92
CA LYS A 13 1.88 19.87 -2.30
C LYS A 13 1.46 18.77 -3.28
N LEU A 14 1.94 17.54 -3.10
CA LEU A 14 1.48 16.36 -3.85
C LEU A 14 0.09 15.87 -3.40
N SER A 15 -0.42 16.35 -2.26
CA SER A 15 -1.51 15.68 -1.54
C SER A 15 -2.86 15.67 -2.25
N GLY A 16 -3.27 16.67 -3.02
CA GLY A 16 -4.66 16.74 -3.52
C GLY A 16 -5.06 15.54 -4.41
N HIS A 17 -4.30 15.31 -5.49
CA HIS A 17 -4.60 14.24 -6.45
C HIS A 17 -4.10 12.86 -5.96
N PHE A 18 -2.91 12.82 -5.37
CA PHE A 18 -2.30 11.56 -4.94
C PHE A 18 -2.93 11.01 -3.66
N LYS A 19 -3.55 11.84 -2.82
CA LYS A 19 -4.26 11.35 -1.62
C LYS A 19 -5.43 10.45 -1.99
N THR A 20 -6.24 10.82 -2.98
CA THR A 20 -7.37 9.98 -3.41
C THR A 20 -6.89 8.63 -3.93
N VAL A 21 -5.85 8.61 -4.77
CA VAL A 21 -5.25 7.36 -5.25
C VAL A 21 -4.72 6.52 -4.09
N MET A 22 -3.98 7.13 -3.17
CA MET A 22 -3.44 6.45 -2.00
C MET A 22 -4.55 5.88 -1.09
N ASP A 23 -5.60 6.65 -0.82
CA ASP A 23 -6.72 6.21 0.00
C ASP A 23 -7.46 5.04 -0.65
N ASN A 24 -7.65 5.07 -1.98
CA ASN A 24 -8.24 3.96 -2.73
C ASN A 24 -7.38 2.69 -2.62
N VAL A 25 -6.06 2.79 -2.85
CA VAL A 25 -5.15 1.64 -2.73
C VAL A 25 -5.15 1.09 -1.31
N MET A 26 -5.09 1.95 -0.29
CA MET A 26 -5.14 1.50 1.11
C MET A 26 -6.47 0.81 1.44
N ALA A 27 -7.60 1.32 0.92
CA ALA A 27 -8.90 0.67 1.10
C ALA A 27 -8.94 -0.73 0.47
N THR A 28 -8.39 -0.89 -0.73
CA THR A 28 -8.26 -2.20 -1.39
C THR A 28 -7.39 -3.17 -0.57
N ILE A 29 -6.22 -2.72 -0.11
CA ILE A 29 -5.33 -3.54 0.71
C ILE A 29 -6.03 -3.96 2.02
N ASN A 30 -6.73 -3.03 2.67
CA ASN A 30 -7.49 -3.31 3.89
C ASN A 30 -8.64 -4.29 3.64
N PHE A 31 -9.35 -4.21 2.52
CA PHE A 31 -10.38 -5.17 2.17
C PHE A 31 -9.80 -6.59 2.04
N ILE A 32 -8.69 -6.73 1.31
CA ILE A 32 -8.00 -8.01 1.10
C ILE A 32 -7.47 -8.59 2.43
N ARG A 33 -6.87 -7.75 3.28
CA ARG A 33 -6.17 -8.19 4.50
C ARG A 33 -7.01 -8.26 5.75
N ALA A 34 -7.95 -7.33 5.95
CA ALA A 34 -8.62 -7.12 7.22
C ALA A 34 -10.08 -7.62 7.25
N THR A 35 -10.74 -7.70 6.09
CA THR A 35 -12.19 -8.03 6.05
C THR A 35 -12.48 -9.52 6.09
N SER A 36 -11.62 -10.37 5.48
CA SER A 36 -11.87 -11.82 5.44
C SER A 36 -10.58 -12.63 5.43
N SER A 37 -10.45 -13.55 6.38
CA SER A 37 -9.32 -14.49 6.44
C SER A 37 -9.26 -15.42 5.21
N LEU A 38 -10.42 -15.72 4.61
CA LEU A 38 -10.47 -16.50 3.37
C LEU A 38 -9.91 -15.69 2.19
N GLN A 39 -10.34 -14.44 2.04
CA GLN A 39 -9.83 -13.57 0.97
C GLN A 39 -8.33 -13.36 1.10
N HIS A 40 -7.83 -13.15 2.32
CA HIS A 40 -6.39 -13.04 2.57
C HIS A 40 -5.62 -14.29 2.14
N ARG A 41 -6.10 -15.49 2.52
CA ARG A 41 -5.48 -16.75 2.11
C ARG A 41 -5.49 -16.97 0.60
N LEU A 42 -6.63 -16.74 -0.05
CA LEU A 42 -6.78 -16.86 -1.50
C LEU A 42 -5.85 -15.90 -2.24
N PHE A 43 -5.73 -14.67 -1.74
CA PHE A 43 -4.82 -13.69 -2.32
C PHE A 43 -3.35 -14.11 -2.16
N ARG A 44 -2.94 -14.63 -1.00
CA ARG A 44 -1.57 -15.16 -0.83
C ARG A 44 -1.28 -16.34 -1.73
N GLN A 45 -2.28 -17.19 -1.99
CA GLN A 45 -2.15 -18.28 -2.95
C GLN A 45 -1.94 -17.74 -4.37
N LEU A 46 -2.74 -16.76 -4.80
CA LEU A 46 -2.54 -16.08 -6.08
C LEU A 46 -1.14 -15.49 -6.22
N LEU A 47 -0.62 -14.83 -5.17
CA LEU A 47 0.73 -14.27 -5.16
C LEU A 47 1.80 -15.35 -5.35
N SER A 48 1.63 -16.51 -4.71
CA SER A 48 2.51 -17.67 -4.91
C SER A 48 2.44 -18.19 -6.34
N ASP A 49 1.24 -18.26 -6.92
CA ASP A 49 1.04 -18.80 -8.27
C ASP A 49 1.69 -17.92 -9.34
N VAL A 50 1.67 -16.59 -9.14
CA VAL A 50 2.35 -15.64 -10.04
C VAL A 50 3.83 -15.43 -9.70
N SER A 51 4.38 -16.19 -8.74
CA SER A 51 5.76 -16.04 -8.26
C SER A 51 6.11 -14.60 -7.89
N ALA A 52 5.17 -13.90 -7.24
CA ALA A 52 5.39 -12.52 -6.82
C ALA A 52 6.58 -12.43 -5.85
N GLU A 53 7.33 -11.33 -5.94
CA GLU A 53 8.46 -11.07 -5.03
C GLU A 53 8.04 -11.08 -3.56
N HIS A 54 6.85 -10.55 -3.29
CA HIS A 54 6.26 -10.48 -1.97
C HIS A 54 5.11 -11.47 -1.82
N ASN A 55 5.17 -12.32 -0.78
CA ASN A 55 4.13 -13.31 -0.46
C ASN A 55 2.89 -12.73 0.25
N ASP A 56 2.87 -11.42 0.49
CA ASP A 56 1.75 -10.70 1.11
C ASP A 56 1.89 -9.17 0.94
N LEU A 57 0.75 -8.48 0.93
CA LEU A 57 0.71 -7.01 1.03
C LEU A 57 0.98 -6.56 2.46
N LEU A 58 1.32 -5.30 2.71
CA LEU A 58 1.51 -4.76 4.07
C LEU A 58 0.19 -4.21 4.64
N GLN A 59 -0.17 -4.61 5.87
CA GLN A 59 -1.30 -4.05 6.60
C GLN A 59 -0.90 -2.67 7.07
N HIS A 60 -1.67 -1.69 6.64
CA HIS A 60 -1.49 -0.34 7.11
C HIS A 60 -1.82 -0.28 8.61
N ASN A 61 -0.98 0.41 9.38
CA ASN A 61 -1.34 0.88 10.72
C ASN A 61 -1.21 2.41 10.67
N ASP A 62 -2.21 3.14 11.14
CA ASP A 62 -2.49 4.57 10.81
C ASP A 62 -1.43 5.60 11.24
N VAL A 63 -0.26 5.14 11.65
CA VAL A 63 0.71 5.95 12.37
C VAL A 63 1.74 6.63 11.45
N ARG A 64 1.97 6.17 10.20
CA ARG A 64 3.03 6.73 9.31
C ARG A 64 2.74 6.65 7.81
N TRP A 65 2.86 7.79 7.12
CA TRP A 65 2.82 7.88 5.64
C TRP A 65 3.85 6.97 4.95
N LEU A 66 5.01 6.73 5.59
CA LEU A 66 6.04 5.82 5.10
C LEU A 66 5.51 4.39 4.93
N SER A 67 4.63 3.91 5.80
CA SER A 67 4.05 2.57 5.63
C SER A 67 3.08 2.52 4.46
N LYS A 68 2.34 3.60 4.19
CA LYS A 68 1.51 3.70 2.97
C LYS A 68 2.37 3.64 1.71
N GLY A 69 3.53 4.31 1.71
CA GLY A 69 4.48 4.27 0.60
C GLY A 69 4.92 2.84 0.26
N ASN A 70 5.38 2.08 1.27
CA ASN A 70 5.80 0.69 1.08
C ASN A 70 4.63 -0.23 0.70
N SER A 71 3.43 0.00 1.24
CA SER A 71 2.21 -0.72 0.84
C SER A 71 1.86 -0.46 -0.62
N LEU A 72 2.00 0.79 -1.10
CA LEU A 72 1.80 1.14 -2.50
C LEU A 72 2.83 0.48 -3.40
N GLU A 73 4.11 0.51 -3.03
CA GLU A 73 5.20 -0.10 -3.79
C GLU A 73 4.94 -1.58 -4.04
N ARG A 74 4.65 -2.36 -2.99
CA ARG A 74 4.30 -3.78 -3.12
C ARG A 74 3.05 -4.02 -3.95
N PHE A 75 2.04 -3.16 -3.82
CA PHE A 75 0.83 -3.28 -4.63
C PHE A 75 1.13 -3.01 -6.11
N TRP A 76 2.00 -2.04 -6.39
CA TRP A 76 2.42 -1.65 -7.74
C TRP A 76 3.26 -2.73 -8.41
N GLU A 77 4.08 -3.48 -7.67
CA GLU A 77 4.85 -4.64 -8.18
C GLU A 77 3.97 -5.78 -8.68
N LEU A 78 2.70 -5.85 -8.25
CA LEU A 78 1.74 -6.88 -8.71
C LEU A 78 1.17 -6.60 -10.10
N ARG A 79 1.47 -5.44 -10.68
CA ARG A 79 1.04 -5.14 -12.05
C ARG A 79 1.73 -6.10 -13.02
N VAL A 80 0.93 -6.81 -13.80
CA VAL A 80 1.42 -7.60 -14.93
C VAL A 80 1.56 -6.65 -16.12
N GLU A 81 2.73 -6.60 -16.75
CA GLU A 81 2.91 -5.91 -18.04
C GLU A 81 2.33 -6.72 -19.20
#